data_AF-A0A978TM60-F1
#
_entry.id   AF-A0A978TM60-F1
#
_cell.length_a   1.000
_cell.length_b   1.000
_cell.length_c   1.000
_cell.angle_alpha   90.00
_cell.angle_beta   90.00
_cell.angle_gamma   90.00
#
_symmetry.space_group_name_H-M   'P 1'
#
loop_
_entity.id
_entity.type
_entity.pdbx_description
1 polymer ?
#
loop_
_entity_poly.entity_id
_entity_poly.type
_entity_poly.pdbx_seq_one_letter_code
_entity_poly.pdbx_strand_id
1 'polypeptide(L)'
;MKTLDKINLTERIESLKAGLWGGLAVLGTFCLVTIANSTIGGQPEIDAWVSVAIRSAIALLSGFLFGVTYRYAIRNDRNPHLKSGVVFAFGLVRGLAQVDG
;
A
#
# COMPACT_ATOMS: atom_id res chain seq x y z
N MET A 1 -35.41 -8.91 0.57
CA MET A 1 -34.62 -7.92 1.32
C MET A 1 -33.30 -8.47 1.90
N LYS A 2 -33.25 -9.67 2.50
CA LYS A 2 -32.03 -10.27 3.08
C LYS A 2 -30.88 -10.57 2.09
N THR A 3 -31.16 -10.66 0.79
CA THR A 3 -30.15 -10.95 -0.26
C THR A 3 -29.31 -9.74 -0.66
N LEU A 4 -29.87 -8.52 -0.59
CA LEU A 4 -29.12 -7.29 -0.92
C LEU A 4 -28.08 -6.94 0.16
N ASP A 5 -28.42 -7.19 1.43
CA ASP A 5 -27.52 -6.97 2.57
C ASP A 5 -26.29 -7.90 2.53
N LYS A 6 -26.50 -9.18 2.16
CA LYS A 6 -25.40 -10.13 1.97
C LYS A 6 -24.42 -9.68 0.90
N ILE A 7 -24.91 -9.21 -0.25
CA ILE A 7 -24.06 -8.76 -1.36
C ILE A 7 -23.23 -7.54 -0.93
N ASN A 8 -23.82 -6.59 -0.19
CA ASN A 8 -23.10 -5.41 0.29
C ASN A 8 -21.97 -5.75 1.28
N LEU A 9 -22.23 -6.66 2.23
CA LEU A 9 -21.22 -7.14 3.19
C LEU A 9 -20.10 -7.93 2.50
N THR A 10 -20.42 -8.77 1.52
CA THR A 10 -19.41 -9.53 0.77
C THR A 10 -18.44 -8.61 0.05
N GLU A 11 -18.93 -7.58 -0.64
CA GLU A 11 -18.09 -6.62 -1.37
C GLU A 11 -17.16 -5.79 -0.46
N ARG A 12 -17.65 -5.46 0.75
CA ARG A 12 -16.86 -4.78 1.78
C ARG A 12 -15.70 -5.65 2.28
N ILE A 13 -15.97 -6.92 2.59
CA ILE A 13 -14.94 -7.90 3.03
C ILE A 13 -13.92 -8.13 1.92
N GLU A 14 -14.39 -8.22 0.69
CA GLU A 14 -13.58 -8.37 -0.48
C GLU A 14 -12.63 -7.18 -0.70
N SER A 15 -13.13 -5.95 -0.53
CA SER A 15 -12.32 -4.74 -0.59
C SER A 15 -11.31 -4.67 0.56
N LEU A 16 -11.71 -5.09 1.76
CA LEU A 16 -10.83 -5.18 2.92
C LEU A 16 -9.67 -6.16 2.69
N LYS A 17 -9.96 -7.32 2.08
CA LYS A 17 -8.95 -8.32 1.71
C LYS A 17 -7.97 -7.77 0.68
N ALA A 18 -8.43 -7.03 -0.31
CA ALA A 18 -7.57 -6.38 -1.30
C ALA A 18 -6.67 -5.30 -0.65
N GLY A 19 -7.23 -4.50 0.27
CA GLY A 19 -6.46 -3.56 1.08
C GLY A 19 -5.37 -4.25 1.90
N LEU A 20 -5.69 -5.34 2.59
CA LEU A 20 -4.74 -6.13 3.38
C LEU A 20 -3.54 -6.59 2.54
N TRP A 21 -3.77 -7.15 1.36
CA TRP A 21 -2.69 -7.55 0.46
C TRP A 21 -1.87 -6.36 -0.04
N GLY A 22 -2.52 -5.23 -0.34
CA GLY A 22 -1.82 -4.00 -0.75
C GLY A 22 -0.93 -3.42 0.36
N GLY A 23 -1.44 -3.38 1.60
CA GLY A 23 -0.70 -2.92 2.77
C GLY A 23 0.50 -3.82 3.07
N LEU A 24 0.31 -5.14 3.07
CA LEU A 24 1.38 -6.12 3.29
C LEU A 24 2.45 -6.05 2.20
N ALA A 25 2.06 -5.85 0.94
CA ALA A 25 3.02 -5.71 -0.16
C ALA A 25 3.91 -4.48 0.05
N VAL A 26 3.31 -3.32 0.34
CA VAL A 26 4.08 -2.08 0.55
C VAL A 26 4.92 -2.14 1.82
N LEU A 27 4.42 -2.74 2.90
CA LEU A 27 5.23 -3.02 4.09
C LEU A 27 6.42 -3.91 3.75
N GLY A 28 6.20 -5.00 3.02
CA GLY A 28 7.24 -5.93 2.59
C GLY A 28 8.33 -5.23 1.78
N THR A 29 7.94 -4.39 0.81
CA THR A 29 8.88 -3.56 0.05
C THR A 29 9.64 -2.60 0.96
N PHE A 30 8.97 -1.92 1.89
CA PHE A 30 9.61 -1.01 2.84
C PHE A 30 10.64 -1.74 3.74
N CYS A 31 10.31 -2.93 4.24
CA CYS A 31 11.25 -3.76 5.01
C CYS A 31 12.46 -4.15 4.17
N LEU A 32 12.25 -4.63 2.93
CA LEU A 32 13.35 -4.99 2.03
C LEU A 32 14.26 -3.79 1.71
N VAL A 33 13.68 -2.64 1.43
CA VAL A 33 14.43 -1.38 1.18
C VAL A 33 15.18 -0.95 2.42
N THR A 34 14.58 -1.05 3.61
CA THR A 34 15.24 -0.70 4.87
C THR A 34 16.42 -1.62 5.18
N ILE A 35 16.28 -2.93 4.93
CA ILE A 35 17.37 -3.91 5.06
C ILE A 35 18.48 -3.63 4.04
N ALA A 36 18.12 -3.34 2.79
CA ALA A 36 19.09 -2.99 1.76
C ALA A 36 19.83 -1.68 2.07
N ASN A 37 19.14 -0.69 2.67
CA ASN A 37 19.78 0.55 3.10
C ASN A 37 20.69 0.33 4.31
N SER A 38 20.34 -0.53 5.27
CA SER A 38 21.18 -0.79 6.44
C SER A 38 22.46 -1.57 6.09
N THR A 39 22.46 -2.37 5.02
CA THR A 39 23.67 -3.06 4.54
C THR A 39 24.63 -2.14 3.79
N ILE A 40 24.15 -1.02 3.24
CA ILE A 40 24.95 -0.06 2.46
C ILE A 40 25.40 1.14 3.31
N GLY A 41 24.56 1.61 4.25
CA GLY A 41 24.69 2.93 4.90
C GLY A 41 25.08 2.96 6.39
N GLY A 42 25.30 1.83 7.06
CA GLY A 42 25.64 1.81 8.50
C GLY A 42 24.41 1.86 9.43
N GLN A 43 24.61 1.44 10.69
CA GLN A 43 23.53 0.98 11.59
C GLN A 43 22.55 2.09 12.05
N PRO A 44 21.26 1.75 12.23
CA PRO A 44 20.26 2.68 12.75
C PRO A 44 20.46 2.96 14.25
N GLU A 45 20.56 4.24 14.63
CA GLU A 45 20.55 4.72 16.01
C GLU A 45 19.18 4.51 16.68
N ILE A 46 19.10 4.58 18.02
CA ILE A 46 17.88 4.25 18.77
C ILE A 46 16.69 5.16 18.42
N ASP A 47 16.95 6.43 18.07
CA ASP A 47 15.95 7.40 17.60
C ASP A 47 15.39 7.03 16.20
N ALA A 48 16.11 6.17 15.46
CA ALA A 48 15.65 5.63 14.19
C ALA A 48 14.52 4.61 14.35
N TRP A 49 14.36 3.93 15.50
CA TRP A 49 13.29 2.93 15.66
C TRP A 49 11.89 3.55 15.65
N VAL A 50 11.73 4.71 16.30
CA VAL A 50 10.45 5.44 16.33
C VAL A 50 10.11 5.97 14.93
N SER A 51 11.10 6.54 14.24
CA SER A 51 10.90 7.03 12.87
C SER A 51 10.65 5.90 11.86
N VAL A 52 11.29 4.74 12.00
CA VAL A 52 11.03 3.53 11.20
C VAL A 52 9.63 2.98 11.49
N ALA A 53 9.19 2.96 12.75
CA ALA A 53 7.83 2.54 13.12
C ALA A 53 6.77 3.46 12.49
N ILE A 54 6.97 4.78 12.53
CA ILE A 54 6.06 5.74 11.89
C ILE A 54 6.08 5.59 10.36
N ARG A 55 7.28 5.52 9.75
CA ARG A 55 7.44 5.33 8.29
C ARG A 55 6.80 4.03 7.81
N SER A 56 6.93 2.95 8.57
CA SER A 56 6.30 1.65 8.27
C SER A 56 4.78 1.69 8.44
N ALA A 57 4.26 2.37 9.47
CA ALA A 57 2.81 2.59 9.64
C ALA A 57 2.22 3.39 8.47
N ILE A 58 2.90 4.46 8.03
CA ILE A 58 2.50 5.24 6.86
C ILE A 58 2.58 4.39 5.59
N ALA A 59 3.62 3.56 5.43
CA ALA A 59 3.77 2.64 4.30
C ALA A 59 2.62 1.63 4.25
N LEU A 60 2.29 1.01 5.39
CA LEU A 60 1.16 0.11 5.54
C LEU A 60 -0.15 0.78 5.16
N LEU A 61 -0.43 1.95 5.73
CA LEU A 61 -1.68 2.67 5.54
C LEU A 61 -1.83 3.15 4.09
N SER A 62 -0.73 3.64 3.50
CA SER A 62 -0.67 4.03 2.09
C SER A 62 -0.92 2.84 1.16
N GLY A 63 -0.27 1.70 1.39
CA GLY A 63 -0.47 0.49 0.60
C GLY A 63 -1.85 -0.13 0.79
N PHE A 64 -2.38 -0.07 2.01
CA PHE A 64 -3.72 -0.54 2.34
C PHE A 64 -4.78 0.28 1.60
N LEU A 65 -4.70 1.61 1.71
CA LEU A 65 -5.64 2.51 1.05
C LEU A 65 -5.55 2.37 -0.48
N PHE A 66 -4.34 2.17 -1.00
CA PHE A 66 -4.11 1.85 -2.41
C PHE A 66 -4.78 0.53 -2.82
N GLY A 67 -4.61 -0.55 -2.06
CA GLY A 67 -5.22 -1.84 -2.36
C GLY A 67 -6.76 -1.80 -2.35
N VAL A 68 -7.35 -1.07 -1.41
CA VAL A 68 -8.81 -0.84 -1.36
C VAL A 68 -9.25 -0.05 -2.60
N THR A 69 -8.63 1.10 -2.89
CA THR A 69 -9.01 1.96 -4.02
C THR A 69 -8.76 1.30 -5.38
N TYR A 70 -7.69 0.51 -5.52
CA TYR A 70 -7.36 -0.25 -6.72
C TYR A 70 -8.45 -1.26 -7.08
N ARG A 71 -9.01 -1.97 -6.08
CA ARG A 71 -10.13 -2.90 -6.32
C ARG A 71 -11.35 -2.17 -6.88
N TYR A 72 -11.71 -1.02 -6.30
CA TYR A 72 -12.82 -0.21 -6.80
C TYR A 72 -12.56 0.31 -8.22
N ALA A 73 -11.34 0.78 -8.50
CA ALA A 73 -10.92 1.25 -9.82
C ALA A 73 -10.99 0.13 -10.88
N ILE A 74 -10.54 -1.09 -10.54
CA ILE A 74 -10.59 -2.24 -11.45
C ILE A 74 -12.01 -2.71 -11.75
N ARG A 75 -12.88 -2.65 -10.74
CA ARG A 75 -14.23 -3.23 -10.83
C ARG A 75 -15.16 -2.40 -11.70
N ASN A 76 -14.97 -1.08 -11.74
CA ASN A 76 -15.83 -0.19 -12.53
C ASN A 76 -15.37 0.04 -13.97
N ASP A 77 -14.09 -0.19 -14.29
CA ASP A 77 -13.53 0.17 -15.60
C ASP A 77 -12.91 -1.03 -16.34
N ARG A 78 -13.25 -1.20 -17.62
CA ARG A 78 -12.68 -2.24 -18.50
C ARG A 78 -11.39 -1.80 -19.20
N ASN A 79 -11.01 -0.54 -19.12
CA ASN A 79 -9.83 -0.03 -19.79
C ASN A 79 -8.54 -0.40 -19.03
N PRO A 80 -7.64 -1.21 -19.61
CA PRO A 80 -6.41 -1.64 -18.95
C PRO A 80 -5.41 -0.50 -18.73
N HIS A 81 -5.43 0.56 -19.55
CA HIS A 81 -4.51 1.70 -19.42
C HIS A 81 -4.74 2.53 -18.15
N LEU A 82 -6.01 2.72 -17.75
CA LEU A 82 -6.36 3.43 -16.50
C LEU A 82 -5.85 2.70 -15.25
N LYS A 83 -5.85 1.35 -15.28
CA LYS A 83 -5.39 0.51 -14.17
C LYS A 83 -3.88 0.61 -13.98
N SER A 84 -3.13 0.56 -15.07
CA SER A 84 -1.67 0.73 -15.04
C SER A 84 -1.27 2.14 -14.60
N GLY A 85 -2.00 3.18 -15.06
CA GLY A 85 -1.77 4.56 -14.67
C GLY A 85 -1.94 4.81 -13.17
N VAL A 86 -2.93 4.20 -12.52
CA VAL A 86 -3.15 4.29 -11.06
C VAL A 86 -1.98 3.69 -10.27
N VAL A 87 -1.49 2.52 -10.68
CA VAL A 87 -0.32 1.88 -10.06
C VAL A 87 0.94 2.73 -10.27
N PHE A 88 1.13 3.27 -11.48
CA PHE A 88 2.27 4.10 -11.81
C PHE A 88 2.28 5.41 -11.02
N ALA A 89 1.15 6.11 -10.94
CA ALA A 89 1.03 7.35 -10.17
C ALA A 89 1.33 7.13 -8.68
N PHE A 90 0.78 6.06 -8.09
CA PHE A 90 1.07 5.72 -6.69
C PHE A 90 2.55 5.40 -6.48
N GLY A 91 3.13 4.55 -7.33
CA GLY A 91 4.55 4.19 -7.27
C GLY A 91 5.46 5.40 -7.42
N LEU A 92 5.14 6.32 -8.34
CA LEU A 92 5.91 7.53 -8.59
C LEU A 92 5.85 8.48 -7.39
N VAL A 93 4.65 8.83 -6.91
CA VAL A 93 4.49 9.71 -5.73
C VAL A 93 5.15 9.11 -4.49
N ARG A 94 5.01 7.80 -4.27
CA ARG A 94 5.59 7.10 -3.13
C ARG A 94 7.11 6.95 -3.24
N GLY A 95 7.61 6.72 -4.45
CA GLY A 95 9.04 6.58 -4.73
C GLY A 95 9.77 7.92 -4.57
N LEU A 96 9.23 9.00 -5.13
CA LEU A 96 9.80 10.33 -4.98
C LEU A 96 9.82 10.77 -3.50
N ALA A 97 8.78 10.44 -2.73
CA ALA A 97 8.74 10.75 -1.31
C ALA A 97 9.84 10.05 -0.47
N GLN A 98 10.50 9.01 -0.99
CA GLN A 98 11.66 8.37 -0.34
C GLN A 98 13.01 8.95 -0.74
N VAL A 99 13.06 9.74 -1.83
CA VAL A 99 14.28 10.41 -2.29
C VAL A 99 14.47 11.74 -1.56
N ASP A 100 13.38 12.38 -1.18
CA ASP A 100 13.38 13.72 -0.55
C ASP A 100 13.57 13.70 0.98
N GLY A 101 13.66 12.52 1.62
CA GLY A 101 13.77 12.40 3.08
C GLY A 101 14.50 11.16 3.56
#